data_AF-A0A956HZU5-F1
#
_entry.id   AF-A0A956HZU5-F1
#
_cell.length_a   1.000
_cell.length_b   1.000
_cell.length_c   1.000
_cell.angle_alpha   90.00
_cell.angle_beta   90.00
_cell.angle_gamma   90.00
#
_symmetry.space_group_name_H-M   'P 1'
#
loop_
_entity.id
_entity.type
_entity.pdbx_description
1 polymer ?
#
loop_
_entity_poly.entity_id
_entity_poly.type
_entity_poly.pdbx_seq_one_letter_code
_entity_poly.pdbx_strand_id
1 'polypeptide(L)'
;MVGQPSATDALRKRLEGYMADLGLRSTAQRRLVTDTFFESHGHLSIEDLLSLVRREDPKVGYATVYRTLKLLKDSGVAYERHFGDGISRYEVAHEDEHHDHL
;
A
#
# COMPACT_ATOMS: atom_id res chain seq x y z
N MET A 1 16.36 24.19 7.27
CA MET A 1 16.64 23.13 6.28
C MET A 1 15.31 22.56 5.86
N VAL A 2 14.94 22.69 4.59
CA VAL A 2 13.73 22.07 4.03
C VAL A 2 14.02 20.57 4.06
N GLY A 3 13.34 19.82 4.93
CA GLY A 3 13.47 18.37 4.97
C GLY A 3 13.12 17.83 3.59
N GLN A 4 13.99 17.00 3.02
CA GLN A 4 13.65 16.31 1.79
C GLN A 4 12.34 15.53 2.04
N PRO A 5 11.39 15.53 1.09
CA PRO A 5 10.22 14.68 1.22
C PRO A 5 10.70 13.25 1.45
N SER A 6 10.18 12.59 2.49
CA SER A 6 10.43 11.17 2.70
C SER A 6 10.01 10.43 1.42
N ALA A 7 10.69 9.34 1.05
CA ALA A 7 10.27 8.51 -0.08
C ALA A 7 8.77 8.14 0.02
N THR A 8 8.28 7.97 1.25
CA THR A 8 6.87 7.78 1.58
C THR A 8 5.97 8.95 1.17
N ASP A 9 6.42 10.20 1.29
CA ASP A 9 5.63 11.39 0.92
C ASP A 9 5.39 11.45 -0.59
N ALA A 10 6.40 11.10 -1.38
CA ALA A 10 6.28 11.03 -2.84
C ALA A 10 5.27 9.94 -3.26
N LEU A 11 5.32 8.77 -2.62
CA LEU A 11 4.36 7.68 -2.85
C LEU A 11 2.94 8.07 -2.44
N ARG A 12 2.77 8.73 -1.28
CA ARG A 12 1.47 9.25 -0.84
C ARG A 12 0.89 10.22 -1.86
N LYS A 13 1.69 11.15 -2.37
CA LYS A 13 1.26 12.10 -3.41
C LYS A 13 0.86 11.40 -4.71
N ARG A 14 1.57 10.33 -5.11
CA ARG A 14 1.21 9.52 -6.29
C ARG A 14 -0.14 8.83 -6.10
N LEU A 15 -0.37 8.21 -4.93
CA LEU A 15 -1.64 7.59 -4.60
C LEU A 15 -2.79 8.62 -4.59
N GLU A 16 -2.57 9.78 -3.99
CA GLU A 16 -3.57 10.86 -3.94
C GLU A 16 -3.94 11.36 -5.35
N GLY A 17 -2.95 11.57 -6.22
CA GLY A 17 -3.18 11.91 -7.63
C GLY A 17 -4.00 10.85 -8.36
N TYR A 18 -3.60 9.59 -8.24
CA TYR A 18 -4.32 8.47 -8.87
C TYR A 18 -5.78 8.36 -8.37
N MET A 19 -5.99 8.53 -7.06
CA MET A 19 -7.35 8.54 -6.51
C MET A 19 -8.18 9.74 -7.01
N ALA A 20 -7.57 10.91 -7.15
CA ALA A 20 -8.24 12.10 -7.66
C ALA A 20 -8.67 11.93 -9.12
N ASP A 21 -7.81 11.35 -9.96
CA ASP A 21 -8.09 11.06 -11.37
C ASP A 21 -9.26 10.08 -11.53
N LEU A 22 -9.43 9.16 -10.57
CA LEU A 22 -10.57 8.23 -10.51
C LEU A 22 -11.81 8.83 -9.82
N GLY A 23 -11.77 10.08 -9.37
CA GLY A 23 -12.85 10.72 -8.61
C GLY A 23 -13.11 10.07 -7.23
N LEU A 24 -12.14 9.34 -6.69
CA LEU A 24 -12.25 8.61 -5.44
C LEU A 24 -11.86 9.51 -4.26
N ARG A 25 -12.69 9.50 -3.21
CA ARG A 25 -12.34 10.11 -1.92
C ARG A 25 -11.72 9.09 -0.98
N SER A 26 -10.80 9.56 -0.13
CA SER A 26 -10.22 8.73 0.93
C SER A 26 -11.12 8.73 2.17
N THR A 27 -11.47 7.54 2.66
CA THR A 27 -12.22 7.34 3.91
C THR A 27 -11.26 7.10 5.09
N ALA A 28 -11.74 7.16 6.33
CA ALA A 28 -10.91 6.87 7.50
C ALA A 28 -10.31 5.46 7.46
N GLN A 29 -11.11 4.45 7.08
CA GLN A 29 -10.63 3.07 6.95
C GLN A 29 -9.61 2.91 5.83
N ARG A 30 -9.79 3.58 4.69
CA ARG A 30 -8.78 3.54 3.61
C ARG A 30 -7.47 4.16 4.07
N ARG A 31 -7.52 5.32 4.73
CA ARG A 31 -6.34 5.97 5.31
C ARG A 31 -5.60 5.04 6.26
N LEU A 32 -6.33 4.44 7.20
CA LEU A 32 -5.74 3.48 8.13
C LEU A 32 -5.02 2.34 7.40
N VAL A 33 -5.67 1.71 6.40
CA VAL A 33 -5.03 0.65 5.61
C VAL A 33 -3.77 1.14 4.87
N THR A 34 -3.82 2.33 4.27
CA THR A 34 -2.65 2.89 3.56
C THR A 34 -1.52 3.26 4.52
N ASP A 35 -1.85 3.82 5.69
CA ASP A 35 -0.89 4.23 6.70
C ASP A 35 -0.17 3.01 7.28
N THR A 36 -0.94 2.00 7.72
CA THR A 36 -0.39 0.73 8.20
C THR A 36 0.49 0.07 7.13
N PHE A 37 0.10 0.13 5.85
CA PHE A 37 0.93 -0.43 4.77
C PHE A 37 2.26 0.30 4.59
N PHE A 38 2.26 1.65 4.59
CA PHE A 38 3.49 2.43 4.45
C PHE A 38 4.42 2.36 5.67
N GLU A 39 3.88 2.10 6.85
CA GLU A 39 4.64 1.89 8.09
C GLU A 39 5.15 0.46 8.23
N SER A 40 4.62 -0.47 7.43
CA SER A 40 5.05 -1.86 7.43
C SER A 40 6.31 -2.05 6.59
N HIS A 41 7.11 -3.05 6.97
CA HIS A 41 8.33 -3.43 6.27
C HIS A 41 8.21 -4.85 5.69
N GLY A 42 8.86 -5.08 4.55
CA GLY A 42 8.85 -6.38 3.87
C GLY A 42 7.58 -6.64 3.05
N HIS A 43 7.28 -7.92 2.85
CA HIS A 43 6.15 -8.34 2.02
C HIS A 43 4.95 -8.76 2.88
N LEU A 44 3.82 -8.09 2.71
CA LEU A 44 2.59 -8.39 3.43
C LEU A 44 1.58 -9.11 2.54
N SER A 45 1.02 -10.21 3.02
CA SER A 45 -0.22 -10.72 2.44
C SER A 45 -1.42 -9.85 2.83
N ILE A 46 -2.56 -10.05 2.16
CA ILE A 46 -3.81 -9.37 2.52
C ILE A 46 -4.21 -9.70 3.97
N GLU A 47 -4.01 -10.95 4.40
CA GLU A 47 -4.33 -11.41 5.76
C GLU A 47 -3.42 -10.77 6.82
N ASP A 48 -2.14 -10.57 6.50
CA ASP A 48 -1.20 -9.89 7.40
C ASP A 48 -1.62 -8.43 7.61
N LEU A 49 -1.88 -7.71 6.52
CA LEU A 49 -2.31 -6.31 6.58
C LEU A 49 -3.67 -6.18 7.27
N LEU A 50 -4.62 -7.08 6.98
CA LEU A 50 -5.91 -7.12 7.67
C LEU A 50 -5.75 -7.32 9.17
N SER A 51 -4.84 -8.21 9.58
CA SER A 51 -4.57 -8.49 10.99
C SER A 51 -3.96 -7.28 11.70
N LEU A 52 -3.06 -6.54 11.04
CA LEU A 52 -2.48 -5.31 11.59
C LEU A 52 -3.54 -4.22 11.74
N VAL A 53 -4.28 -3.94 10.66
CA VAL A 53 -5.30 -2.88 10.64
C VAL A 53 -6.42 -3.13 11.66
N ARG A 54 -6.81 -4.40 11.86
CA ARG A 54 -7.85 -4.77 12.85
C ARG A 54 -7.43 -4.57 14.30
N ARG A 55 -6.13 -4.44 14.59
CA ARG A 55 -5.67 -4.05 15.93
C ARG A 55 -6.08 -2.61 16.26
N GLU A 56 -6.28 -1.78 15.25
CA GLU A 56 -6.70 -0.38 15.39
C GLU A 56 -8.19 -0.17 15.11
N ASP A 57 -8.72 -0.73 14.02
CA ASP A 57 -10.15 -0.72 13.71
C ASP A 57 -10.66 -2.13 13.39
N PRO A 58 -11.28 -2.82 14.37
CA PRO A 58 -11.87 -4.14 14.18
C PRO A 58 -12.99 -4.20 13.11
N LYS A 59 -13.56 -3.06 12.72
CA LYS A 59 -14.61 -2.98 11.69
C LYS A 59 -14.06 -3.05 10.27
N VAL A 60 -12.73 -2.96 10.08
CA VAL A 60 -12.14 -3.10 8.76
C VAL A 60 -12.30 -4.55 8.29
N GLY A 61 -12.94 -4.68 7.13
CA GLY A 61 -13.16 -5.96 6.47
C GLY A 61 -12.10 -6.23 5.40
N TYR A 62 -11.95 -7.52 5.07
CA TYR A 62 -11.07 -8.01 4.01
C TYR A 62 -11.23 -7.26 2.68
N ALA A 63 -12.48 -7.01 2.26
CA ALA A 63 -12.76 -6.31 1.00
C ALA A 63 -12.22 -4.87 0.99
N THR A 64 -12.16 -4.19 2.14
CA THR A 64 -11.57 -2.85 2.24
C THR A 64 -10.05 -2.91 2.08
N VAL A 65 -9.40 -3.90 2.72
CA VAL A 65 -7.95 -4.12 2.58
C VAL A 65 -7.61 -4.47 1.14
N TYR A 66 -8.29 -5.46 0.56
CA TYR A 66 -8.08 -5.89 -0.83
C TYR A 66 -8.23 -4.75 -1.84
N ARG A 67 -9.33 -3.98 -1.77
CA ARG A 67 -9.54 -2.84 -2.68
C ARG A 67 -8.49 -1.76 -2.50
N THR A 68 -8.01 -1.56 -1.28
CA THR A 68 -6.97 -0.55 -1.01
C THR A 68 -5.61 -1.03 -1.53
N LEU A 69 -5.23 -2.29 -1.32
CA LEU A 69 -4.02 -2.88 -1.90
C LEU A 69 -4.04 -2.84 -3.44
N LYS A 70 -5.21 -3.10 -4.05
CA LYS A 70 -5.37 -2.94 -5.50
C LYS A 70 -5.13 -1.49 -5.94
N LEU A 71 -5.68 -0.50 -5.23
CA LEU A 71 -5.43 0.91 -5.53
C LEU A 71 -3.95 1.27 -5.38
N LEU A 72 -3.28 0.77 -4.34
CA LEU A 72 -1.85 0.98 -4.12
C LEU A 72 -1.03 0.41 -5.29
N LYS A 73 -1.30 -0.84 -5.69
CA LYS A 73 -0.69 -1.48 -6.85
C LYS A 73 -0.93 -0.69 -8.13
N ASP A 74 -2.19 -0.40 -8.44
CA ASP A 74 -2.56 0.26 -9.70
C ASP A 74 -1.99 1.70 -9.79
N SER A 75 -1.79 2.37 -8.64
CA SER A 75 -1.13 3.68 -8.57
C SER A 75 0.40 3.60 -8.66
N GLY A 76 0.99 2.39 -8.69
CA GLY A 76 2.44 2.20 -8.73
C GLY A 76 3.15 2.59 -7.43
N VAL A 77 2.47 2.47 -6.29
CA VAL A 77 3.06 2.68 -4.95
C VAL A 77 3.26 1.38 -4.18
N ALA A 78 2.78 0.26 -4.72
CA ALA A 78 3.01 -1.07 -4.21
C ALA A 78 3.32 -2.05 -5.35
N TYR A 79 4.18 -3.03 -5.08
CA TYR A 79 4.43 -4.16 -5.97
C TYR A 79 3.78 -5.42 -5.41
N GLU A 80 3.16 -6.21 -6.30
CA GLU A 80 2.65 -7.53 -5.97
C GLU A 80 3.66 -8.58 -6.42
N ARG A 81 4.07 -9.44 -5.49
CA ARG A 81 4.93 -10.59 -5.74
C ARG A 81 4.13 -11.88 -5.51
N HIS A 82 4.18 -12.78 -6.48
CA HIS A 82 3.63 -14.13 -6.34
C HIS A 82 4.72 -15.05 -5.83
N PHE A 83 4.49 -15.64 -4.66
CA PHE A 83 5.38 -16.63 -4.11
C PHE A 83 4.94 -18.03 -4.57
N GLY A 84 5.88 -18.98 -4.60
CA GLY A 84 5.62 -20.36 -5.03
C GLY A 84 4.63 -21.14 -4.15
N ASP A 85 4.19 -20.54 -3.04
CA ASP A 85 3.13 -21.03 -2.15
C ASP A 85 1.71 -20.65 -2.61
N GLY A 86 1.59 -19.91 -3.72
CA GLY A 86 0.30 -19.44 -4.26
C GLY A 86 -0.25 -18.19 -3.54
N ILE A 87 0.53 -17.57 -2.65
CA ILE A 87 0.13 -16.38 -1.90
C ILE A 87 0.73 -15.14 -2.57
N SER A 88 -0.14 -14.19 -2.91
CA SER A 88 0.28 -12.84 -3.28
C SER A 88 0.71 -12.06 -2.03
N ARG A 89 1.90 -11.47 -2.07
CA ARG A 89 2.36 -10.52 -1.06
C ARG A 89 2.68 -9.18 -1.72
N TYR A 90 2.48 -8.11 -0.96
CA TYR A 90 2.60 -6.73 -1.40
C TYR A 90 3.71 -6.04 -0.62
N GLU A 91 4.49 -5.22 -1.32
CA GLU A 91 5.55 -4.41 -0.73
C GLU A 91 5.45 -2.97 -1.21
N VAL A 92 5.95 -2.03 -0.40
CA VAL A 92 6.00 -0.62 -0.77
C VAL A 92 6.97 -0.46 -1.95
N ALA A 93 6.59 0.33 -2.96
CA ALA A 93 7.47 0.57 -4.09
C ALA A 93 8.73 1.33 -3.63
N HIS A 94 9.91 0.75 -3.88
CA HIS A 94 11.20 1.40 -3.69
C HIS A 94 11.71 1.94 -5.03
N GLU A 95 12.30 3.14 -5.05
CA GLU A 95 12.84 3.74 -6.29
C GLU A 95 14.00 2.92 -6.89
N ASP A 96 14.68 2.10 -6.07
CA ASP A 96 15.90 1.36 -6.45
C ASP A 96 15.66 -0.02 -7.08
N GLU A 97 14.45 -0.59 -7.04
CA GLU A 97 14.21 -1.99 -7.50
C GLU A 97 14.05 -2.15 -9.04
N HIS A 98 14.24 -1.09 -9.82
CA HIS A 98 14.25 -1.19 -11.29
C HIS A 98 15.56 -1.72 -11.88
N HIS A 99 16.55 -2.09 -11.07
CA HIS A 99 17.89 -2.47 -11.54
C HIS A 99 18.21 -3.98 -11.57
N ASP A 100 17.28 -4.88 -11.23
CA ASP A 100 17.57 -6.33 -11.25
C ASP A 100 16.72 -7.08 -12.29
N HIS A 101 17.15 -6.98 -13.54
CA HIS A 101 16.98 -8.07 -14.51
C HIS A 101 18.34 -8.34 -15.15
N LEU A 102 18.99 -9.43 -14.73
CA LEU A 102 20.13 -10.07 -15.40
C LEU A 102 19.82 -11.55 -15.59
#